data_AF-A0A2U2XAX1-F1
#
_entry.id   AF-A0A2U2XAX1-F1
#
_cell.length_a   1.000
_cell.length_b   1.000
_cell.length_c   1.000
_cell.angle_alpha   90.00
_cell.angle_beta   90.00
_cell.angle_gamma   90.00
#
_symmetry.space_group_name_H-M   'P 1'
#
loop_
_entity.id
_entity.type
_entity.pdbx_description
1 polymer ?
#
loop_
_entity_poly.entity_id
_entity_poly.type
_entity_poly.pdbx_seq_one_letter_code
_entity_poly.pdbx_strand_id
1 'polypeptide(L)'
;MQIVSGPMGREKVHFQAPSPEVVQHEMNVFLNWLEEKEKLDLVLKSAIAHFWFIIIHPFDDGNGRIARAISDLILARSENSAQKFYSLSSQILEQKKAYYDVLQKVQNSSGDITEWLDWFLNCMYSSLKTTEETIIKGLGKAEFWEKHKETILNSRQRLMLNKLMDGFTGKLKTSKWAKIAKCSSDTALRDIKDLIEKGILKQEESGGRSTNYELAEVVNFKG
;
A
#
# COMPACT_ATOMS: atom_id res chain seq x y z
N MET A 1 12.23 -29.35 -4.07
CA MET A 1 11.67 -28.58 -5.21
C MET A 1 12.44 -27.27 -5.36
N GLN A 2 12.67 -26.76 -6.59
CA GLN A 2 13.26 -25.43 -6.79
C GLN A 2 12.16 -24.38 -6.92
N ILE A 3 12.24 -23.31 -6.14
CA ILE A 3 11.32 -22.18 -6.23
C ILE A 3 11.86 -21.24 -7.29
N VAL A 4 11.16 -21.16 -8.41
CA VAL A 4 11.58 -20.41 -9.59
C VAL A 4 10.61 -19.29 -9.91
N SER A 5 11.10 -18.22 -10.54
CA SER A 5 10.25 -17.26 -11.23
C SER A 5 10.77 -16.97 -12.63
N GLY A 6 9.88 -16.72 -13.57
CA GLY A 6 10.22 -16.42 -14.96
C GLY A 6 9.40 -17.29 -15.91
N PRO A 7 9.35 -16.95 -17.20
CA PRO A 7 8.73 -17.80 -18.20
C PRO A 7 9.51 -19.11 -18.34
N MET A 8 8.81 -20.16 -18.79
CA MET A 8 9.39 -21.49 -18.98
C MET A 8 10.64 -21.43 -19.88
N GLY A 9 11.77 -21.96 -19.40
CA GLY A 9 13.08 -21.90 -20.07
C GLY A 9 13.93 -20.65 -19.77
N ARG A 10 13.45 -19.72 -18.91
CA ARG A 10 14.24 -18.59 -18.37
C ARG A 10 13.93 -18.38 -16.89
N GLU A 11 13.81 -19.47 -16.15
CA GLU A 11 13.55 -19.49 -14.74
C GLU A 11 14.76 -18.97 -13.94
N LYS A 12 14.55 -17.95 -13.10
CA LYS A 12 15.47 -17.62 -12.01
C LYS A 12 15.12 -18.50 -10.81
N VAL A 13 16.04 -19.38 -10.42
CA VAL A 13 15.96 -20.14 -9.17
C VAL A 13 16.20 -19.17 -8.00
N HIS A 14 15.22 -19.03 -7.13
CA HIS A 14 15.33 -18.23 -5.91
C HIS A 14 15.88 -19.07 -4.77
N PHE A 15 15.34 -20.27 -4.55
CA PHE A 15 15.85 -21.17 -3.53
C PHE A 15 15.37 -22.62 -3.68
N GLN A 16 15.88 -23.51 -2.82
CA GLN A 16 15.58 -24.94 -2.81
C GLN A 16 14.85 -25.35 -1.53
N ALA A 17 13.68 -25.96 -1.68
CA ALA A 17 12.93 -26.53 -0.56
C ALA A 17 13.59 -27.82 -0.02
N PRO A 18 13.31 -28.21 1.24
CA PRO A 18 13.67 -29.51 1.81
C PRO A 18 13.25 -30.69 0.92
N SER A 19 13.85 -31.85 1.18
CA SER A 19 13.48 -33.07 0.48
C SER A 19 12.07 -33.54 0.91
N PRO A 20 11.26 -34.15 0.03
CA PRO A 20 9.88 -34.53 0.36
C PRO A 20 9.76 -35.42 1.61
N GLU A 21 10.78 -36.22 1.91
CA GLU A 21 10.80 -37.16 3.03
C GLU A 21 10.80 -36.46 4.39
N VAL A 22 11.31 -35.22 4.46
CA VAL A 22 11.39 -34.45 5.71
C VAL A 22 10.26 -33.42 5.87
N VAL A 23 9.55 -33.08 4.79
CA VAL A 23 8.49 -32.05 4.79
C VAL A 23 7.44 -32.29 5.88
N GLN A 24 6.97 -33.53 6.04
CA GLN A 24 5.95 -33.86 7.05
C GLN A 24 6.46 -33.62 8.48
N HIS A 25 7.73 -33.94 8.74
CA HIS A 25 8.36 -33.71 10.03
C HIS A 25 8.49 -32.21 10.31
N GLU A 26 9.03 -31.45 9.35
CA GLU A 26 9.20 -29.99 9.46
C GLU A 26 7.88 -29.26 9.66
N MET A 27 6.82 -29.68 8.95
CA MET A 27 5.48 -29.12 9.15
C MET A 27 4.93 -29.38 10.55
N ASN A 28 5.18 -30.56 11.13
CA ASN A 28 4.75 -30.85 12.50
C ASN A 28 5.49 -29.97 13.52
N VAL A 29 6.81 -29.77 13.34
CA VAL A 29 7.61 -28.88 14.18
C VAL A 29 7.10 -27.45 14.08
N PHE A 30 6.89 -26.96 12.86
CA PHE A 30 6.35 -25.63 12.59
C PHE A 30 4.98 -25.39 13.24
N LEU A 31 4.04 -26.34 13.08
CA LEU A 31 2.69 -26.21 13.64
C LEU A 31 2.69 -26.25 15.18
N ASN A 32 3.52 -27.10 15.79
CA ASN A 32 3.66 -27.15 17.24
C ASN A 32 4.18 -25.80 17.77
N TRP A 33 5.25 -25.26 17.17
CA TRP A 33 5.77 -23.93 17.52
C TRP A 33 4.74 -22.81 17.29
N LEU A 34 3.94 -22.90 16.23
CA LEU A 34 2.92 -21.91 15.93
C LEU A 34 1.85 -21.83 17.02
N GLU A 35 1.46 -22.97 17.59
CA GLU A 35 0.46 -23.08 18.66
C GLU A 35 1.02 -22.85 20.07
N GLU A 36 2.35 -22.80 20.24
CA GLU A 36 2.96 -22.48 21.52
C GLU A 36 2.54 -21.10 22.03
N LYS A 37 2.14 -21.04 23.30
CA LYS A 37 1.70 -19.81 24.00
C LYS A 37 2.86 -18.94 24.48
N GLU A 38 4.02 -19.03 23.84
CA GLU A 38 5.22 -18.28 24.22
C GLU A 38 5.02 -16.77 24.17
N LYS A 39 5.86 -16.05 24.92
CA LYS A 39 5.88 -14.58 25.02
C LYS A 39 6.56 -13.88 23.83
N LEU A 40 6.51 -14.48 22.64
CA LEU A 40 7.00 -13.81 21.44
C LEU A 40 5.93 -12.80 20.97
N ASP A 41 6.37 -11.59 20.64
CA ASP A 41 5.51 -10.60 20.02
C ASP A 41 4.85 -11.19 18.75
N LEU A 42 3.54 -11.01 18.59
CA LEU A 42 2.79 -11.67 17.52
C LEU A 42 3.15 -11.11 16.13
N VAL A 43 3.65 -9.88 16.02
CA VAL A 43 4.16 -9.34 14.76
C VAL A 43 5.44 -10.07 14.36
N LEU A 44 6.36 -10.28 15.31
CA LEU A 44 7.55 -11.09 15.08
C LEU A 44 7.19 -12.54 14.77
N LYS A 45 6.25 -13.13 15.52
CA LYS A 45 5.76 -14.50 15.27
C LYS A 45 5.19 -14.63 13.86
N SER A 46 4.47 -13.62 13.39
CA SER A 46 3.95 -13.56 12.02
C SER A 46 5.05 -13.55 10.96
N ALA A 47 6.07 -12.72 11.15
CA ALA A 47 7.21 -12.63 10.25
C ALA A 47 7.96 -13.97 10.16
N ILE A 48 8.23 -14.60 11.31
CA ILE A 48 8.90 -15.90 11.38
C ILE A 48 8.04 -16.98 10.73
N ALA A 49 6.73 -17.01 11.03
CA ALA A 49 5.83 -18.02 10.48
C ALA A 49 5.74 -17.96 8.95
N HIS A 50 5.67 -16.74 8.39
CA HIS A 50 5.71 -16.54 6.94
C HIS A 50 6.99 -17.13 6.34
N PHE A 51 8.14 -16.79 6.91
CA PHE A 51 9.43 -17.28 6.43
C PHE A 51 9.50 -18.79 6.51
N TRP A 52 9.29 -19.37 7.70
CA TRP A 52 9.45 -20.79 7.94
C TRP A 52 8.55 -21.62 7.03
N PHE A 53 7.28 -21.25 6.87
CA PHE A 53 6.38 -21.94 5.96
C PHE A 53 6.83 -21.88 4.49
N ILE A 54 7.35 -20.73 4.04
CA ILE A 54 7.89 -20.57 2.68
C ILE A 54 9.12 -21.45 2.44
N ILE A 55 9.99 -21.59 3.45
CA ILE A 55 11.18 -22.43 3.39
C ILE A 55 10.81 -23.92 3.36
N ILE A 56 9.84 -24.37 4.18
CA ILE A 56 9.36 -25.77 4.16
C ILE A 56 8.76 -26.11 2.80
N HIS A 57 7.97 -25.19 2.24
CA HIS A 57 7.35 -25.33 0.91
C HIS A 57 6.57 -26.65 0.72
N PRO A 58 5.57 -26.94 1.58
CA PRO A 58 4.98 -28.28 1.68
C PRO A 58 4.08 -28.71 0.50
N PHE A 59 3.66 -27.78 -0.35
CA PHE A 59 2.75 -28.06 -1.47
C PHE A 59 3.42 -27.83 -2.83
N ASP A 60 2.85 -28.41 -3.90
CA ASP A 60 3.35 -28.17 -5.26
C ASP A 60 3.02 -26.76 -5.79
N ASP A 61 1.91 -26.16 -5.34
CA ASP A 61 1.53 -24.78 -5.62
C ASP A 61 0.79 -24.17 -4.41
N GLY A 62 0.74 -22.84 -4.35
CA GLY A 62 -0.05 -22.12 -3.35
C GLY A 62 0.70 -21.77 -2.07
N ASN A 63 1.96 -22.20 -1.90
CA ASN A 63 2.73 -21.91 -0.68
C ASN A 63 2.80 -20.40 -0.38
N GLY A 64 3.02 -19.57 -1.42
CA GLY A 64 3.01 -18.12 -1.27
C GLY A 64 1.66 -17.52 -0.85
N ARG A 65 0.54 -18.15 -1.22
CA ARG A 65 -0.81 -17.72 -0.79
C ARG A 65 -1.07 -18.13 0.66
N ILE A 66 -0.68 -19.35 1.02
CA ILE A 66 -0.87 -19.89 2.38
C ILE A 66 0.03 -19.16 3.39
N ALA A 67 1.29 -18.89 3.06
CA ALA A 67 2.20 -18.11 3.91
C ALA A 67 1.62 -16.74 4.28
N ARG A 68 1.07 -16.03 3.29
CA ARG A 68 0.41 -14.74 3.51
C ARG A 68 -0.84 -14.88 4.38
N ALA A 69 -1.64 -15.92 4.17
CA ALA A 69 -2.82 -16.20 4.99
C ALA A 69 -2.46 -16.51 6.46
N ILE A 70 -1.40 -17.30 6.69
CA ILE A 70 -0.87 -17.59 8.04
C ILE A 70 -0.41 -16.28 8.71
N SER A 71 0.38 -15.48 8.00
CA SER A 71 0.85 -14.18 8.46
C SER A 71 -0.32 -13.26 8.83
N ASP A 72 -1.30 -13.13 7.93
CA ASP A 72 -2.48 -12.30 8.14
C ASP A 72 -3.32 -12.76 9.35
N LEU A 73 -3.44 -14.07 9.58
CA LEU A 73 -4.13 -14.64 10.74
C LEU A 73 -3.43 -14.27 12.06
N ILE A 74 -2.11 -14.36 12.11
CA ILE A 74 -1.34 -14.05 13.32
C ILE A 74 -1.41 -12.55 13.62
N LEU A 75 -1.30 -11.69 12.60
CA LEU A 75 -1.44 -10.24 12.75
C LEU A 75 -2.85 -9.86 13.26
N ALA A 76 -3.91 -10.48 12.74
CA ALA A 76 -5.27 -10.24 13.22
C ALA A 76 -5.43 -10.61 14.71
N ARG A 77 -4.76 -11.69 15.16
CA ARG A 77 -4.70 -12.05 16.59
C ARG A 77 -3.93 -11.01 17.41
N SER A 78 -2.83 -10.46 16.86
CA SER A 78 -2.03 -9.39 17.50
C SER A 78 -2.85 -8.14 17.80
N GLU A 79 -3.69 -7.75 16.84
CA GLU A 79 -4.50 -6.52 16.92
C GLU A 79 -5.80 -6.69 17.70
N ASN A 80 -6.11 -7.92 18.14
CA ASN A 80 -7.40 -8.30 18.71
C ASN A 80 -8.59 -7.81 17.84
N SER A 81 -8.41 -7.86 16.51
CA SER A 81 -9.36 -7.33 15.53
C SER A 81 -9.43 -8.25 14.33
N ALA A 82 -10.65 -8.54 13.87
CA ALA A 82 -10.87 -9.21 12.60
C ALA A 82 -10.75 -8.25 11.40
N GLN A 83 -10.67 -6.94 11.66
CA GLN A 83 -10.57 -5.89 10.65
C GLN A 83 -9.15 -5.35 10.60
N LYS A 84 -8.53 -5.46 9.42
CA LYS A 84 -7.23 -4.88 9.10
C LYS A 84 -7.40 -3.80 8.06
N PHE A 85 -6.84 -2.62 8.34
CA PHE A 85 -6.92 -1.46 7.43
C PHE A 85 -5.67 -1.32 6.54
N TYR A 86 -4.70 -2.21 6.67
CA TYR A 86 -3.47 -2.25 5.87
C TYR A 86 -3.34 -3.58 5.12
N SER A 87 -2.62 -3.56 4.00
CA SER A 87 -2.38 -4.73 3.16
C SER A 87 -0.90 -5.02 3.06
N LEU A 88 -0.40 -5.89 3.94
CA LEU A 88 0.96 -6.39 3.87
C LEU A 88 1.21 -7.10 2.53
N SER A 89 0.25 -7.90 2.07
CA SER A 89 0.30 -8.58 0.78
C SER A 89 0.51 -7.63 -0.41
N SER A 90 -0.13 -6.47 -0.40
CA SER A 90 0.07 -5.45 -1.45
C SER A 90 1.48 -4.86 -1.38
N GLN A 91 1.99 -4.60 -0.17
CA GLN A 91 3.34 -4.08 0.01
C GLN A 91 4.42 -5.10 -0.41
N ILE A 92 4.23 -6.38 -0.09
CA ILE A 92 5.12 -7.46 -0.54
C ILE A 92 5.12 -7.54 -2.07
N LEU A 93 3.97 -7.35 -2.72
CA LEU A 93 3.88 -7.35 -4.19
C LEU A 93 4.63 -6.17 -4.81
N GLU A 94 4.51 -4.97 -4.22
CA GLU A 94 5.28 -3.79 -4.65
C GLU A 94 6.79 -4.03 -4.49
N GLN A 95 7.19 -4.67 -3.39
CA GLN A 95 8.58 -5.00 -3.08
C GLN A 95 9.00 -6.41 -3.53
N LYS A 96 8.33 -6.99 -4.53
CA LYS A 96 8.49 -8.41 -4.92
C LYS A 96 9.95 -8.81 -5.17
N LYS A 97 10.75 -7.92 -5.79
CA LYS A 97 12.17 -8.20 -6.03
C LYS A 97 12.93 -8.34 -4.70
N ALA A 98 12.81 -7.35 -3.82
CA ALA A 98 13.47 -7.35 -2.52
C ALA A 98 13.02 -8.54 -1.65
N TYR A 99 11.74 -8.91 -1.71
CA TYR A 99 11.21 -10.09 -1.05
C TYR A 99 11.99 -11.36 -1.40
N TYR A 100 12.16 -11.66 -2.69
CA TYR A 100 12.89 -12.85 -3.11
C TYR A 100 14.40 -12.74 -2.83
N ASP A 101 14.98 -11.56 -2.98
CA ASP A 101 16.42 -11.35 -2.74
C ASP A 101 16.75 -11.59 -1.25
N VAL A 102 15.93 -11.09 -0.31
CA VAL A 102 16.11 -11.32 1.13
C VAL A 102 15.84 -12.78 1.50
N LEU A 103 14.79 -13.41 0.96
CA LEU A 103 14.53 -14.83 1.18
C LEU A 103 15.71 -15.71 0.77
N GLN A 104 16.23 -15.50 -0.44
CA GLN A 104 17.36 -16.24 -0.98
C GLN A 104 18.61 -16.06 -0.11
N LYS A 105 18.87 -14.83 0.34
CA LYS A 105 20.04 -14.54 1.18
C LYS A 105 19.94 -15.21 2.55
N VAL A 106 18.79 -15.04 3.23
CA VAL A 106 18.58 -15.52 4.59
C VAL A 106 18.50 -17.04 4.65
N GLN A 107 17.92 -17.71 3.65
CA GLN A 107 17.90 -19.17 3.64
C GLN A 107 19.30 -19.79 3.60
N ASN A 108 20.27 -19.13 2.96
CA ASN A 108 21.64 -19.61 2.88
C ASN A 108 22.48 -19.17 4.09
N SER A 109 21.88 -18.56 5.11
CA SER A 109 22.54 -18.18 6.36
C SER A 109 22.60 -19.35 7.34
N SER A 110 23.39 -19.20 8.41
CA SER A 110 23.49 -20.17 9.51
C SER A 110 22.30 -20.07 10.49
N GLY A 111 21.08 -19.84 9.99
CA GLY A 111 19.86 -19.69 10.78
C GLY A 111 19.59 -18.28 11.31
N ASP A 112 20.43 -17.29 10.96
CA ASP A 112 20.16 -15.88 11.28
C ASP A 112 19.14 -15.31 10.29
N ILE A 113 17.96 -14.97 10.81
CA ILE A 113 16.84 -14.39 10.07
C ILE A 113 16.64 -12.89 10.32
N THR A 114 17.60 -12.22 10.95
CA THR A 114 17.48 -10.80 11.35
C THR A 114 17.15 -9.90 10.16
N GLU A 115 17.80 -10.10 9.02
CA GLU A 115 17.53 -9.32 7.80
C GLU A 115 16.14 -9.58 7.22
N TRP A 116 15.62 -10.81 7.35
CA TRP A 116 14.25 -11.11 6.99
C TRP A 116 13.26 -10.37 7.89
N LEU A 117 13.50 -10.37 9.21
CA LEU A 117 12.66 -9.67 10.17
C LEU A 117 12.65 -8.16 9.90
N ASP A 118 13.83 -7.56 9.68
CA ASP A 118 13.95 -6.14 9.37
C ASP A 118 13.21 -5.78 8.07
N TRP A 119 13.40 -6.57 7.00
CA TRP A 119 12.67 -6.38 5.75
C TRP A 119 11.14 -6.49 5.95
N PHE A 120 10.69 -7.51 6.68
CA PHE A 120 9.26 -7.73 6.92
C PHE A 120 8.63 -6.59 7.73
N LEU A 121 9.30 -6.11 8.79
CA LEU A 121 8.83 -5.01 9.62
C LEU A 121 8.79 -3.69 8.84
N ASN A 122 9.79 -3.41 8.00
CA ASN A 122 9.77 -2.25 7.11
C ASN A 122 8.66 -2.33 6.06
N CYS A 123 8.35 -3.54 5.58
CA CYS A 123 7.21 -3.80 4.70
C CYS A 123 5.88 -3.51 5.43
N MET A 124 5.71 -3.99 6.66
CA MET A 124 4.54 -3.68 7.48
C MET A 124 4.42 -2.18 7.76
N TYR A 125 5.50 -1.51 8.15
CA TYR A 125 5.53 -0.07 8.37
C TYR A 125 5.10 0.72 7.13
N SER A 126 5.62 0.36 5.95
CA SER A 126 5.26 1.03 4.68
C SER A 126 3.78 0.82 4.33
N SER A 127 3.23 -0.36 4.65
CA SER A 127 1.81 -0.66 4.48
C SER A 127 0.94 0.20 5.40
N LEU A 128 1.31 0.32 6.67
CA LEU A 128 0.62 1.16 7.65
C LEU A 128 0.65 2.64 7.26
N LYS A 129 1.81 3.14 6.81
CA LYS A 129 1.95 4.52 6.34
C LYS A 129 1.06 4.81 5.13
N THR A 130 1.01 3.89 4.17
CA THR A 130 0.11 4.00 3.01
C THR A 130 -1.35 4.06 3.44
N THR A 131 -1.74 3.24 4.42
CA THR A 131 -3.08 3.26 5.00
C THR A 131 -3.37 4.59 5.70
N GLU A 132 -2.47 5.09 6.53
CA GLU A 132 -2.58 6.38 7.21
C GLU A 132 -2.81 7.51 6.20
N GLU A 133 -1.97 7.60 5.16
CA GLU A 133 -2.12 8.59 4.09
C GLU A 133 -3.47 8.48 3.36
N THR A 134 -3.96 7.25 3.17
CA THR A 134 -5.27 6.99 2.53
C THR A 134 -6.42 7.45 3.43
N ILE A 135 -6.35 7.16 4.73
CA ILE A 135 -7.35 7.60 5.71
C ILE A 135 -7.37 9.13 5.80
N ILE A 136 -6.22 9.76 5.92
CA ILE A 136 -6.07 11.23 5.99
C ILE A 136 -6.71 11.89 4.76
N LYS A 137 -6.41 11.39 3.55
CA LYS A 137 -7.00 11.89 2.31
C LYS A 137 -8.52 11.69 2.27
N GLY A 138 -8.99 10.52 2.71
CA GLY A 138 -10.42 10.18 2.76
C GLY A 138 -11.20 11.07 3.71
N LEU A 139 -10.73 11.22 4.95
CA LEU A 139 -11.33 12.09 5.97
C LEU A 139 -11.37 13.54 5.51
N GLY A 140 -10.24 14.03 5.02
CA GLY A 140 -10.16 15.39 4.55
C GLY A 140 -11.08 15.69 3.35
N LYS A 141 -11.23 14.73 2.43
CA LYS A 141 -12.20 14.82 1.33
C LYS A 141 -13.64 14.81 1.83
N ALA A 142 -13.95 13.99 2.84
CA ALA A 142 -15.27 13.95 3.46
C ALA A 142 -15.61 15.29 4.13
N GLU A 143 -14.69 15.86 4.91
CA GLU A 143 -14.86 17.17 5.54
C GLU A 143 -15.04 18.29 4.52
N PHE A 144 -14.24 18.29 3.45
CA PHE A 144 -14.41 19.25 2.36
C PHE A 144 -15.83 19.21 1.79
N TRP A 145 -16.34 18.01 1.49
CA TRP A 145 -17.69 17.88 0.94
C TRP A 145 -18.80 18.19 1.95
N GLU A 146 -18.59 17.92 3.23
CA GLU A 146 -19.53 18.31 4.29
C GLU A 146 -19.60 19.84 4.43
N LYS A 147 -18.44 20.51 4.45
CA LYS A 147 -18.36 21.99 4.49
C LYS A 147 -19.03 22.63 3.28
N HIS A 148 -18.89 22.02 2.10
CA HIS A 148 -19.41 22.57 0.84
C HIS A 148 -20.74 21.94 0.39
N LYS A 149 -21.46 21.24 1.27
CA LYS A 149 -22.70 20.53 0.89
C LYS A 149 -23.79 21.44 0.31
N GLU A 150 -23.92 22.66 0.83
CA GLU A 150 -24.86 23.69 0.34
C GLU A 150 -24.27 24.58 -0.77
N THR A 151 -23.00 24.38 -1.13
CA THR A 151 -22.37 25.17 -2.20
C THR A 151 -22.88 24.69 -3.56
N ILE A 152 -23.47 25.60 -4.34
CA ILE A 152 -23.92 25.31 -5.70
C ILE A 152 -22.68 25.11 -6.58
N LEU A 153 -22.44 23.87 -7.01
CA LEU A 153 -21.30 23.50 -7.84
C LEU A 153 -21.78 22.75 -9.08
N ASN A 154 -21.28 23.16 -10.24
CA ASN A 154 -21.58 22.46 -11.49
C ASN A 154 -20.79 21.13 -11.59
N SER A 155 -21.17 20.27 -12.54
CA SER A 155 -20.56 18.94 -12.70
C SER A 155 -19.06 18.99 -13.02
N ARG A 156 -18.59 19.99 -13.76
CA ARG A 156 -17.17 20.17 -14.09
C ARG A 156 -16.36 20.61 -12.88
N GLN A 157 -16.90 21.50 -12.06
CA GLN A 157 -16.30 21.90 -10.79
C GLN A 157 -16.18 20.71 -9.85
N ARG A 158 -17.25 19.94 -9.66
CA ARG A 158 -17.21 18.73 -8.82
C ARG A 158 -16.20 17.71 -9.35
N LEU A 159 -16.12 17.50 -10.66
CA LEU A 159 -15.12 16.63 -11.28
C LEU A 159 -13.70 17.09 -10.96
N MET A 160 -13.42 18.38 -11.14
CA MET A 160 -12.09 18.93 -10.96
C MET A 160 -11.67 18.98 -9.49
N LEU A 161 -12.58 19.31 -8.57
CA LEU A 161 -12.31 19.27 -7.13
C LEU A 161 -11.98 17.84 -6.67
N ASN A 162 -12.74 16.83 -7.12
CA ASN A 162 -12.40 15.44 -6.83
C ASN A 162 -11.00 15.06 -7.36
N LYS A 163 -10.67 15.46 -8.61
CA LYS A 163 -9.33 15.22 -9.17
C LYS A 163 -8.21 15.93 -8.42
N LEU A 164 -8.46 17.12 -7.88
CA LEU A 164 -7.49 17.83 -7.05
C LEU A 164 -7.24 17.09 -5.73
N MET A 165 -8.29 16.55 -5.11
CA MET A 165 -8.20 15.81 -3.85
C MET A 165 -7.67 14.38 -3.99
N ASP A 166 -7.91 13.72 -5.13
CA ASP A 166 -7.48 12.32 -5.37
C ASP A 166 -6.01 12.19 -5.84
N GLY A 167 -5.29 13.32 -5.91
CA GLY A 167 -3.92 13.40 -6.41
C GLY A 167 -3.87 13.98 -7.84
N PHE A 168 -3.43 15.23 -7.93
CA PHE A 168 -3.32 15.96 -9.20
C PHE A 168 -1.86 16.14 -9.60
N THR A 169 -1.46 15.52 -10.72
CA THR A 169 -0.07 15.61 -11.19
C THR A 169 0.22 17.00 -11.77
N GLY A 170 1.17 17.74 -11.20
CA GLY A 170 1.59 19.06 -11.70
C GLY A 170 0.57 20.17 -11.43
N LYS A 171 0.81 21.38 -11.97
CA LYS A 171 0.01 22.58 -11.63
C LYS A 171 -1.33 22.64 -12.35
N LEU A 172 -2.38 23.16 -11.69
CA LEU A 172 -3.66 23.42 -12.32
C LEU A 172 -3.61 24.74 -13.10
N LYS A 173 -3.75 24.63 -14.43
CA LYS A 173 -3.90 25.75 -15.36
C LYS A 173 -5.28 25.70 -16.00
N THR A 174 -5.79 26.84 -16.48
CA THR A 174 -7.05 26.91 -17.23
C THR A 174 -7.08 25.94 -18.41
N SER A 175 -5.98 25.81 -19.16
CA SER A 175 -5.87 24.87 -20.29
C SER A 175 -5.96 23.40 -19.85
N LYS A 176 -5.43 23.06 -18.68
CA LYS A 176 -5.50 21.72 -18.12
C LYS A 176 -6.91 21.40 -17.62
N TRP A 177 -7.58 22.36 -16.97
CA TRP A 177 -9.00 22.26 -16.63
C TRP A 177 -9.84 22.03 -17.88
N ALA A 178 -9.70 22.87 -18.90
CA ALA A 178 -10.44 22.77 -20.16
C ALA A 178 -10.28 21.39 -20.82
N LYS A 179 -9.06 20.86 -20.86
CA LYS A 179 -8.76 19.53 -21.40
C LYS A 179 -9.42 18.40 -20.61
N ILE A 180 -9.36 18.46 -19.27
CA ILE A 180 -9.92 17.41 -18.40
C ILE A 180 -11.45 17.46 -18.39
N ALA A 181 -12.02 18.65 -18.25
CA ALA A 181 -13.47 18.89 -18.19
C ALA A 181 -14.14 18.92 -19.57
N LYS A 182 -13.36 18.81 -20.66
CA LYS A 182 -13.83 18.84 -22.05
C LYS A 182 -14.69 20.06 -22.37
N CYS A 183 -14.21 21.25 -22.00
CA CYS A 183 -14.89 22.53 -22.26
C CYS A 183 -13.95 23.55 -22.89
N SER A 184 -14.48 24.69 -23.35
CA SER A 184 -13.64 25.79 -23.84
C SER A 184 -12.80 26.41 -22.72
N SER A 185 -11.68 27.05 -23.07
CA SER A 185 -10.84 27.79 -22.12
C SER A 185 -11.63 28.87 -21.37
N ASP A 186 -12.55 29.56 -22.03
CA ASP A 186 -13.40 30.58 -21.39
C ASP A 186 -14.39 29.99 -20.39
N THR A 187 -14.89 28.78 -20.65
CA THR A 187 -15.76 28.05 -19.71
C THR A 187 -14.95 27.59 -18.51
N ALA A 188 -13.76 27.05 -18.73
CA ALA A 188 -12.85 26.65 -17.65
C ALA A 188 -12.45 27.84 -16.77
N LEU A 189 -12.15 29.00 -17.37
CA LEU A 189 -11.81 30.19 -16.63
C LEU A 189 -12.99 30.70 -15.79
N ARG A 190 -14.21 30.63 -16.32
CA ARG A 190 -15.43 30.95 -15.56
C ARG A 190 -15.63 29.99 -14.38
N ASP A 191 -15.48 28.68 -14.60
CA ASP A 191 -15.58 27.69 -13.53
C ASP A 191 -14.55 27.96 -12.42
N ILE A 192 -13.31 28.30 -12.79
CA ILE A 192 -12.22 28.60 -11.84
C ILE A 192 -12.50 29.89 -11.07
N LYS A 193 -12.91 30.96 -11.76
CA LYS A 193 -13.24 32.25 -11.11
C LYS A 193 -14.38 32.11 -10.11
N ASP A 194 -15.44 31.40 -10.48
CA ASP A 194 -16.55 31.12 -9.56
C ASP A 194 -16.10 30.32 -8.33
N LEU A 195 -15.17 29.38 -8.47
CA LEU A 195 -14.58 28.68 -7.32
C LEU A 195 -13.64 29.56 -6.47
N ILE A 196 -12.98 30.55 -7.07
CA ILE A 196 -12.20 31.55 -6.33
C ILE A 196 -13.12 32.47 -5.52
N GLU A 197 -14.21 32.94 -6.13
CA GLU A 197 -15.23 33.77 -5.46
C GLU A 197 -15.87 33.03 -4.29
N LYS A 198 -16.04 31.70 -4.41
CA LYS A 198 -16.52 30.81 -3.34
C LYS A 198 -15.46 30.46 -2.28
N GLY A 199 -14.22 30.96 -2.42
CA GLY A 199 -13.12 30.67 -1.52
C GLY A 199 -12.64 29.21 -1.55
N ILE A 200 -12.97 28.45 -2.60
CA ILE A 200 -12.57 27.04 -2.74
C ILE A 200 -11.22 26.93 -3.44
N LEU A 201 -10.98 27.76 -4.45
CA LEU A 201 -9.69 27.87 -5.13
C LEU A 201 -9.03 29.21 -4.81
N LYS A 202 -7.71 29.24 -4.96
CA LYS A 202 -6.94 30.49 -5.01
C LYS A 202 -5.92 30.42 -6.13
N GLN A 203 -5.42 31.57 -6.54
CA GLN A 203 -4.27 31.66 -7.43
C GLN A 203 -3.00 31.38 -6.62
N GLU A 204 -2.09 30.56 -7.15
CA GLU A 204 -0.77 30.37 -6.53
C GLU A 204 0.01 31.69 -6.48
N GLU A 205 0.76 31.94 -5.41
CA GLU A 205 1.58 33.15 -5.22
C GLU A 205 2.80 33.22 -6.18
N SER A 206 3.10 32.15 -6.92
CA SER A 206 4.36 32.06 -7.68
C SER A 206 4.41 32.99 -8.91
N GLY A 207 5.35 33.95 -8.88
CA GLY A 207 5.56 35.06 -9.83
C GLY A 207 6.11 34.71 -11.22
N GLY A 208 5.65 33.61 -11.83
CA GLY A 208 5.95 33.26 -13.22
C GLY A 208 4.93 33.83 -14.23
N ARG A 209 5.25 33.76 -15.54
CA ARG A 209 4.35 34.21 -16.63
C ARG A 209 3.01 33.44 -16.75
N SER A 210 2.84 32.32 -16.04
CA SER A 210 1.65 31.45 -16.14
C SER A 210 0.88 31.39 -14.83
N THR A 211 -0.39 31.82 -14.87
CA THR A 211 -1.33 31.68 -13.76
C THR A 211 -1.62 30.21 -13.47
N ASN A 212 -1.41 29.80 -12.22
CA ASN A 212 -1.77 28.49 -11.70
C ASN A 212 -2.74 28.67 -10.53
N TYR A 213 -3.51 27.62 -10.25
CA TYR A 213 -4.53 27.62 -9.21
C TYR A 213 -4.33 26.43 -8.28
N GLU A 214 -4.74 26.57 -7.03
CA GLU A 214 -4.70 25.51 -6.02
C GLU A 214 -5.92 25.62 -5.09
N LEU A 215 -6.18 24.57 -4.30
CA LEU A 215 -7.21 24.63 -3.26
C LEU A 215 -6.84 25.71 -2.25
N ALA A 216 -7.81 26.54 -1.87
CA ALA A 216 -7.59 27.65 -0.95
C ALA A 216 -7.20 27.15 0.45
N GLU A 217 -7.91 26.12 0.91
CA GLU A 217 -7.55 25.32 2.07
C GLU A 217 -6.89 24.03 1.59
N VAL A 218 -5.65 23.81 2.01
CA VAL A 218 -5.07 22.48 1.90
C VAL A 218 -5.85 21.63 2.89
N VAL A 219 -6.44 20.56 2.39
CA VAL A 219 -7.03 19.49 3.20
C VAL A 219 -5.89 18.82 3.98
N ASN A 220 -5.46 19.46 5.07
CA ASN A 220 -4.38 19.02 5.92
C ASN A 220 -4.99 18.61 7.25
N PHE A 221 -5.20 17.31 7.41
CA PHE A 221 -5.31 16.74 8.75
C PHE A 221 -3.92 16.80 9.38
N LYS A 222 -3.74 17.71 10.34
CA LYS A 222 -2.70 17.54 11.35
C LYS A 222 -3.31 16.62 12.40
N GLY A 223 -2.79 15.40 12.49
CA GLY A 223 -3.02 14.52 13.64
C GLY A 223 -2.48 15.15 14.91
#